data_AF-A0A0Q9NNZ7-F1
#
_entry.id   AF-A0A0Q9NNZ7-F1
#
_cell.length_a   1.000
_cell.length_b   1.000
_cell.length_c   1.000
_cell.angle_alpha   90.00
_cell.angle_beta   90.00
_cell.angle_gamma   90.00
#
_symmetry.space_group_name_H-M   'P 1'
#
loop_
_entity.id
_entity.type
_entity.pdbx_description
1 polymer ?
#
loop_
_entity_poly.entity_id
_entity_poly.type
_entity_poly.pdbx_seq_one_letter_code
_entity_poly.pdbx_strand_id
1 'polypeptide(L)'
;MALEDTTWTEEAVATIADLAKRGGTVTADDLRWNHRPAPHPNKVGSAFKIARSRGLITQAGVSTSRHRSRHGGILREWVAA
;
A
#
# COMPACT_ATOMS: atom_id res chain seq x y z
N MET A 1 9.21 -10.02 24.03
CA MET A 1 8.21 -10.13 22.93
C MET A 1 8.00 -8.73 22.38
N ALA A 2 8.33 -8.48 21.12
CA ALA A 2 7.93 -7.23 20.47
C ALA A 2 6.43 -7.34 20.17
N LEU A 3 5.61 -6.46 20.74
CA LEU A 3 4.24 -6.27 20.29
C LEU A 3 4.33 -5.80 18.85
N GLU A 4 4.14 -6.70 17.89
CA GLU A 4 4.01 -6.30 16.50
C GLU A 4 2.88 -5.28 16.44
N ASP A 5 3.16 -4.09 15.92
CA ASP A 5 2.15 -3.03 15.79
C ASP A 5 1.15 -3.44 14.69
N THR A 6 0.23 -4.34 15.05
CA THR A 6 -0.80 -4.92 14.19
C THR A 6 -1.78 -3.86 13.73
N THR A 7 -1.97 -2.82 14.55
CA THR A 7 -2.83 -1.67 14.26
C THR A 7 -2.42 -0.97 12.95
N TRP A 8 -1.12 -0.74 12.76
CA TRP A 8 -0.60 -0.09 11.55
C TRP A 8 -1.03 -0.82 10.29
N THR A 9 -0.99 -2.16 10.31
CA THR A 9 -1.29 -2.96 9.12
C THR A 9 -2.78 -2.89 8.76
N GLU A 10 -3.67 -2.93 9.76
CA GLU A 10 -5.11 -2.79 9.53
C GLU A 10 -5.48 -1.38 9.06
N GLU A 11 -4.91 -0.34 9.68
CA GLU A 11 -5.12 1.05 9.26
C GLU A 11 -4.60 1.30 7.84
N ALA A 12 -3.45 0.73 7.50
CA ALA A 12 -2.88 0.80 6.16
C ALA A 12 -3.77 0.10 5.14
N VAL A 13 -4.33 -1.09 5.46
CA VAL A 13 -5.28 -1.79 4.58
C VAL A 13 -6.53 -0.95 4.32
N ALA A 14 -7.09 -0.32 5.36
CA ALA A 14 -8.22 0.58 5.21
C ALA A 14 -7.88 1.80 4.32
N THR A 15 -6.69 2.39 4.53
CA THR A 15 -6.20 3.52 3.72
C THR A 15 -6.03 3.14 2.26
N ILE A 16 -5.44 1.97 1.96
CA ILE A 16 -5.29 1.46 0.59
C ILE A 16 -6.65 1.35 -0.10
N ALA A 17 -7.64 0.76 0.57
CA ALA A 17 -8.97 0.56 0.01
C ALA A 17 -9.69 1.90 -0.25
N ASP A 18 -9.55 2.86 0.66
CA ASP A 18 -10.13 4.20 0.50
C ASP A 18 -9.48 4.96 -0.68
N LEU A 19 -8.15 4.93 -0.79
CA LEU A 19 -7.42 5.53 -1.90
C LEU A 19 -7.82 4.91 -3.25
N ALA A 20 -7.93 3.58 -3.31
CA ALA A 20 -8.33 2.87 -4.52
C ALA A 20 -9.75 3.25 -4.96
N LYS A 21 -10.67 3.42 -4.01
CA LYS A 21 -12.06 3.83 -4.29
C LYS A 21 -12.19 5.27 -4.77
N ARG A 22 -11.36 6.19 -4.24
CA ARG A 22 -11.46 7.63 -4.54
C ARG A 22 -10.63 8.05 -5.76
N GLY A 23 -9.42 7.52 -5.89
CA GLY A 23 -8.42 7.96 -6.85
C GLY A 23 -8.25 7.05 -8.07
N GLY A 24 -9.01 5.96 -8.15
CA GLY A 24 -8.88 4.93 -9.19
C GLY A 24 -7.70 4.02 -8.90
N THR A 25 -6.46 4.54 -9.02
CA THR A 25 -5.23 3.76 -8.86
C THR A 25 -4.47 4.15 -7.59
N VAL A 26 -4.02 3.16 -6.82
CA VAL A 26 -3.18 3.33 -5.63
C VAL A 26 -1.88 2.52 -5.77
N THR A 27 -0.78 3.12 -5.34
CA THR A 27 0.56 2.52 -5.31
C THR A 27 1.15 2.50 -3.90
N ALA A 28 2.27 1.79 -3.74
CA ALA A 28 3.02 1.79 -2.49
C ALA A 28 3.58 3.16 -2.11
N ASP A 29 3.79 4.05 -3.08
CA ASP A 29 4.21 5.42 -2.81
C ASP A 29 3.04 6.26 -2.29
N ASP A 30 1.84 6.08 -2.83
CA ASP A 30 0.64 6.79 -2.34
C ASP A 30 0.33 6.44 -0.88
N LEU A 31 0.50 5.17 -0.50
CA LEU A 31 0.37 4.77 0.90
C LEU A 31 1.41 5.46 1.80
N ARG A 32 2.66 5.59 1.34
CA ARG A 32 3.72 6.28 2.11
C ARG A 32 3.43 7.77 2.28
N TRP A 33 2.75 8.40 1.32
CA TRP A 33 2.36 9.81 1.40
C TRP A 33 1.12 10.05 2.27
N ASN A 34 0.17 9.12 2.27
CA ASN A 34 -1.16 9.31 2.88
C ASN A 34 -1.34 8.59 4.23
N HIS A 35 -0.33 7.85 4.70
CA HIS A 35 -0.39 7.10 5.94
C HIS A 35 0.85 7.31 6.81
N ARG A 36 0.73 7.04 8.11
CA ARG A 36 1.87 7.16 9.03
C ARG A 36 3.03 6.23 8.61
N PRO A 37 4.30 6.60 8.84
CA PRO A 37 5.44 5.79 8.46
C PRO A 37 5.33 4.34 8.96
N ALA A 38 5.65 3.39 8.09
CA ALA A 38 5.64 1.99 8.45
C ALA A 38 6.70 1.69 9.52
N PRO A 39 6.39 0.90 10.56
CA PRO A 39 7.38 0.51 11.56
C PRO A 39 8.51 -0.33 10.95
N HIS A 40 8.22 -1.05 9.87
CA HIS A 40 9.21 -1.77 9.07
C HIS A 40 8.89 -1.66 7.57
N PRO A 41 9.91 -1.62 6.69
CA PRO A 41 9.73 -1.41 5.24
C PRO A 41 8.92 -2.51 4.56
N ASN A 42 8.93 -3.74 5.10
CA ASN A 42 8.16 -4.86 4.59
C ASN A 42 6.65 -4.76 4.87
N LYS A 43 6.24 -3.96 5.88
CA LYS A 43 4.83 -3.83 6.28
C LYS A 43 3.98 -3.21 5.18
N VAL A 44 4.54 -2.29 4.38
CA VAL A 44 3.89 -1.74 3.19
C VAL A 44 3.48 -2.87 2.23
N GLY A 45 4.43 -3.72 1.85
CA GLY A 45 4.14 -4.85 0.96
C GLY A 45 3.14 -5.84 1.55
N SER A 46 3.22 -6.09 2.87
CA SER A 46 2.26 -6.94 3.57
C SER A 46 0.84 -6.39 3.57
N ALA A 47 0.66 -5.07 3.77
CA ALA A 47 -0.65 -4.43 3.71
C ALA A 47 -1.32 -4.59 2.34
N PHE A 48 -0.59 -4.39 1.24
CA PHE A 48 -1.11 -4.63 -0.12
C PHE A 48 -1.48 -6.11 -0.35
N LYS A 49 -0.66 -7.06 0.15
CA LYS A 49 -0.98 -8.49 0.06
C LYS A 49 -2.28 -8.82 0.79
N ILE A 50 -2.48 -8.26 1.99
CA ILE A 50 -3.69 -8.48 2.80
C ILE A 50 -4.91 -7.83 2.14
N ALA A 51 -4.79 -6.59 1.67
CA ALA A 51 -5.88 -5.90 0.97
C ALA A 51 -6.34 -6.70 -0.27
N ARG A 52 -5.39 -7.23 -1.05
CA ARG A 52 -5.68 -8.12 -2.18
C ARG A 52 -6.34 -9.42 -1.72
N SER A 53 -5.81 -10.11 -0.70
CA SER A 53 -6.36 -11.39 -0.25
C SER A 53 -7.77 -11.25 0.34
N ARG A 54 -8.12 -10.05 0.84
CA ARG A 54 -9.47 -9.70 1.30
C ARG A 54 -10.41 -9.26 0.17
N GLY A 55 -9.94 -9.20 -1.08
CA GLY A 55 -10.74 -8.77 -2.21
C GLY A 55 -11.09 -7.28 -2.20
N LEU A 56 -10.28 -6.44 -1.54
CA LEU A 56 -10.52 -4.99 -1.50
C LEU A 56 -9.93 -4.27 -2.72
N ILE A 57 -8.90 -4.86 -3.32
CA ILE A 57 -8.18 -4.31 -4.47
C ILE A 57 -7.80 -5.42 -5.45
N THR A 58 -7.67 -5.05 -6.72
CA THR A 58 -7.11 -5.89 -7.78
C THR A 58 -5.95 -5.18 -8.48
N GLN A 59 -5.04 -5.96 -9.04
CA GLN A 59 -3.88 -5.39 -9.74
C GLN A 59 -4.32 -4.87 -11.11
N ALA A 60 -4.03 -3.59 -11.38
CA ALA A 60 -4.36 -2.94 -12.64
C ALA A 60 -3.15 -2.78 -13.57
N GLY A 61 -1.94 -2.70 -13.01
CA GLY A 61 -0.76 -2.44 -13.81
C GLY A 61 0.54 -2.39 -13.02
N VAL A 62 1.54 -1.77 -13.64
CA VAL A 62 2.84 -1.47 -13.06
C VAL A 62 3.28 -0.09 -13.50
N SER A 63 3.94 0.62 -12.60
CA SER A 63 4.58 1.92 -12.88
C SER A 63 5.93 2.00 -12.18
N THR A 64 6.59 3.14 -12.27
CA THR A 64 7.88 3.39 -11.62
C THR A 64 7.70 4.36 -10.46
N SER A 65 8.45 4.11 -9.38
CA SER A 65 8.43 4.93 -8.18
C SER A 65 9.00 6.32 -8.46
N ARG A 66 8.29 7.32 -7.95
CA ARG A 66 8.72 8.72 -7.96
C ARG A 66 9.43 9.11 -6.67
N HIS A 67 9.39 8.23 -5.66
CA HIS A 67 10.04 8.47 -4.38
C HIS A 67 11.57 8.52 -4.52
N ARG A 68 12.21 9.56 -3.99
CA ARG A 68 13.65 9.84 -4.19
C ARG A 68 14.55 8.64 -3.88
N SER A 69 14.25 7.87 -2.83
CA SER A 69 15.05 6.71 -2.42
C SER A 69 14.86 5.46 -3.29
N ARG A 70 13.83 5.43 -4.14
CA ARG A 70 13.49 4.30 -5.02
C ARG A 70 13.20 4.73 -6.45
N HIS A 71 13.71 5.89 -6.86
CA HIS A 71 13.41 6.47 -8.16
C HIS A 71 13.67 5.46 -9.28
N GLY A 72 12.67 5.24 -10.14
CA GLY A 72 12.74 4.26 -11.24
C GLY A 72 12.45 2.81 -10.84
N GLY A 73 12.30 2.50 -9.54
CA GLY A 73 11.97 1.16 -9.08
C GLY A 73 10.52 0.77 -9.41
N ILE A 74 10.29 -0.48 -9.80
CA ILE A 74 8.96 -0.96 -10.19
C ILE A 74 7.99 -0.92 -8.99
N LEU A 75 6.81 -0.35 -9.24
CA LEU A 75 5.63 -0.36 -8.39
C LEU A 75 4.51 -1.14 -9.07
N ARG A 76 3.67 -1.76 -8.27
CA ARG A 76 2.39 -2.30 -8.74
C ARG A 76 1.31 -1.25 -8.52
N GLU A 77 0.42 -1.17 -9.48
CA GLU A 77 -0.76 -0.34 -9.47
C GLU A 77 -1.98 -1.18 -9.12
N TRP A 78 -2.79 -0.66 -8.21
CA TRP A 78 -3.95 -1.34 -7.67
C TRP A 78 -5.19 -0.47 -7.82
N VAL A 79 -6.32 -1.07 -8.17
CA VAL A 79 -7.63 -0.40 -8.22
C VAL A 79 -8.58 -1.10 -7.26
N ALA A 80 -9.69 -0.46 -6.91
CA ALA A 80 -10.73 -1.10 -6.11
C ALA A 80 -11.26 -2.35 -6.87
N ALA A 81 -11.45 -3.44 -6.15
CA ALA A 81 -12.02 -4.67 -6.71
C ALA A 81 -13.53 -4.54 -6.92
#